data_AF-A0A1Q6U996-F1
#
_entry.id   AF-A0A1Q6U996-F1
#
_cell.length_a   1.000
_cell.length_b   1.000
_cell.length_c   1.000
_cell.angle_alpha   90.00
_cell.angle_beta   90.00
_cell.angle_gamma   90.00
#
_symmetry.space_group_name_H-M   'P 1'
#
loop_
_entity.id
_entity.type
_entity.pdbx_description
1 polymer ?
#
loop_
_entity_poly.entity_id
_entity_poly.type
_entity_poly.pdbx_seq_one_letter_code
_entity_poly.pdbx_strand_id
1 'polypeptide(L)'
;MADIKVMPLKGLLAESFSYMRDNGREMTLFAVVHMMFLTAAFELIDGWHDVFFLPWLAAYYLFWCFFFRFYFKRRPYLATLKLFDTLVPSTKILALTFLVVTALLMLPLIPPFFGVGSEWAEKYGIYLQRYMEDSRTVDGITVVIMTLTAPFVFYRPMMAWISSLIGRSGSLKSAFARTKGNYWRMTFLAALFELLFAGLEAGGQALGIGSWLSIVAGSPLVIYFNVVLAETYDYFFLEIEG
;
A
#
# COMPACT_ATOMS: atom_id res chain seq x y z
N MET A 1 2.37 -33.24 1.99
CA MET A 1 1.93 -31.83 1.95
C MET A 1 3.18 -31.00 1.72
N ALA A 2 3.21 -30.10 0.73
CA ALA A 2 4.36 -29.20 0.58
C ALA A 2 4.49 -28.33 1.83
N ASP A 3 5.70 -28.21 2.38
CA ASP A 3 5.95 -27.40 3.56
C ASP A 3 5.53 -25.95 3.30
N ILE A 4 4.70 -25.43 4.21
CA ILE A 4 4.23 -24.05 4.15
C ILE A 4 5.42 -23.17 4.55
N LYS A 5 5.97 -22.40 3.60
CA LYS A 5 7.05 -21.44 3.86
C LYS A 5 6.53 -20.34 4.79
N VAL A 6 7.22 -20.10 5.90
CA VAL A 6 6.78 -19.17 6.97
C VAL A 6 7.64 -17.92 6.99
N MET A 7 7.02 -16.74 6.81
CA MET A 7 7.68 -15.43 6.72
C MET A 7 8.51 -15.10 7.98
N PRO A 8 9.84 -14.95 7.89
CA PRO A 8 10.70 -14.68 9.05
C PRO A 8 10.71 -13.18 9.39
N LEU A 9 9.63 -12.68 10.01
CA LEU A 9 9.42 -11.24 10.28
C LEU A 9 10.66 -10.49 10.80
N LYS A 10 11.36 -11.03 11.80
CA LYS A 10 12.56 -10.40 12.36
C LYS A 10 13.72 -10.34 11.38
N GLY A 11 13.97 -11.44 10.65
CA GLY A 11 15.02 -11.50 9.64
C GLY A 11 14.73 -10.53 8.51
N LEU A 12 13.48 -10.51 8.04
CA LEU A 12 13.03 -9.67 6.95
C LEU A 12 13.15 -8.17 7.28
N LEU A 13 12.73 -7.75 8.48
CA LEU A 13 12.89 -6.36 8.93
C LEU A 13 14.37 -5.97 9.07
N ALA A 14 15.21 -6.88 9.55
CA ALA A 14 16.65 -6.65 9.72
C ALA A 14 17.40 -6.58 8.37
N GLU A 15 17.08 -7.48 7.44
CA GLU A 15 17.62 -7.49 6.07
C GLU A 15 17.20 -6.23 5.31
N SER A 16 15.93 -5.84 5.42
CA SER A 16 15.43 -4.57 4.86
C SER A 16 16.20 -3.37 5.42
N PHE A 17 16.51 -3.39 6.72
CA PHE A 17 17.26 -2.31 7.36
C PHE A 17 18.73 -2.31 6.92
N SER A 18 19.36 -3.48 6.79
CA SER A 18 20.70 -3.61 6.22
C SER A 18 20.73 -3.06 4.80
N TYR A 19 19.76 -3.43 3.97
CA TYR A 19 19.63 -2.92 2.60
C TYR A 19 19.53 -1.39 2.57
N MET A 20 18.69 -0.81 3.43
CA MET A 20 18.56 0.65 3.55
C MET A 20 19.88 1.32 3.92
N ARG A 21 20.62 0.75 4.87
CA ARG A 21 21.92 1.27 5.30
C ARG A 21 22.96 1.15 4.19
N ASP A 22 23.01 -0.01 3.53
CA ASP A 22 24.03 -0.32 2.51
C ASP A 22 23.80 0.49 1.23
N ASN A 23 22.56 0.94 0.96
CA ASN A 23 22.17 1.81 -0.16
C ASN A 23 21.71 3.21 0.31
N GLY A 24 22.27 3.70 1.43
CA GLY A 24 21.73 4.87 2.14
C GLY A 24 21.59 6.14 1.29
N ARG A 25 22.50 6.36 0.33
CA ARG A 25 22.44 7.53 -0.57
C ARG A 25 21.22 7.45 -1.48
N GLU A 26 21.03 6.31 -2.14
CA GLU A 26 19.92 6.07 -3.07
C GLU A 26 18.59 6.07 -2.34
N MET A 27 18.52 5.43 -1.16
CA MET A 27 17.31 5.43 -0.33
C MET A 27 16.94 6.82 0.18
N THR A 28 17.92 7.64 0.52
CA THR A 28 17.69 9.06 0.87
C THR A 28 17.13 9.83 -0.33
N LEU A 29 17.69 9.62 -1.53
CA LEU A 29 17.18 10.27 -2.75
C LEU A 29 15.74 9.84 -3.05
N PHE A 30 15.42 8.55 -2.91
CA PHE A 30 14.05 8.05 -3.03
C PHE A 30 13.12 8.68 -1.99
N ALA A 31 13.55 8.81 -0.73
CA ALA A 31 12.77 9.44 0.33
C ALA A 31 12.52 10.93 0.05
N VAL A 32 13.52 11.67 -0.44
CA VAL A 32 13.37 13.09 -0.81
C VAL A 32 12.41 13.24 -1.99
N VAL A 33 12.52 12.41 -3.02
CA VAL A 33 11.59 12.44 -4.16
C VAL A 33 10.17 12.09 -3.73
N HIS A 34 10.01 11.07 -2.87
CA HIS A 34 8.73 10.73 -2.28
C HIS A 34 8.14 11.90 -1.46
N MET A 35 8.97 12.57 -0.66
CA MET A 35 8.57 13.74 0.10
C MET A 35 8.05 14.86 -0.80
N MET A 36 8.73 15.12 -1.94
CA MET A 36 8.24 16.10 -2.93
C MET A 36 6.87 15.69 -3.51
N PHE A 37 6.64 14.40 -3.79
CA PHE A 37 5.34 13.91 -4.23
C PHE A 37 4.25 14.12 -3.17
N LEU A 38 4.55 13.85 -1.89
CA LEU A 38 3.61 14.08 -0.80
C LEU A 38 3.31 15.57 -0.61
N THR A 39 4.34 16.43 -0.61
CA THR A 39 4.14 17.88 -0.52
C THR A 39 3.28 18.38 -1.69
N ALA A 40 3.53 17.93 -2.92
CA ALA A 40 2.68 18.28 -4.05
C ALA A 40 1.23 17.81 -3.85
N ALA A 41 1.03 16.59 -3.33
CA ALA A 41 -0.31 16.04 -3.10
C ALA A 41 -1.07 16.77 -1.98
N PHE A 42 -0.41 17.12 -0.88
CA PHE A 42 -1.05 17.71 0.29
C PHE A 42 -1.16 19.24 0.25
N GLU A 43 -0.22 19.93 -0.42
CA GLU A 43 -0.16 21.40 -0.41
C GLU A 43 -0.59 22.04 -1.74
N LEU A 44 -0.47 21.33 -2.88
CA LEU A 44 -0.69 21.91 -4.21
C LEU A 44 -1.90 21.34 -4.94
N ILE A 45 -2.35 20.13 -4.60
CA ILE A 45 -3.43 19.42 -5.29
C ILE A 45 -4.60 19.28 -4.32
N ASP A 46 -5.77 19.81 -4.66
CA ASP A 46 -6.96 19.71 -3.81
C ASP A 46 -7.68 18.36 -3.99
N GLY A 47 -6.92 17.28 -3.73
CA GLY A 47 -7.40 15.90 -3.80
C GLY A 47 -7.82 15.44 -5.20
N TRP A 48 -8.74 14.48 -5.24
CA TRP A 48 -9.17 13.78 -6.46
C TRP A 48 -10.02 14.60 -7.42
N HIS A 49 -10.49 15.77 -6.99
CA HIS A 49 -11.28 16.70 -7.80
C HIS A 49 -10.41 17.62 -8.67
N ASP A 50 -9.12 17.71 -8.37
CA ASP A 50 -8.18 18.55 -9.09
C ASP A 50 -7.72 17.89 -10.41
N VAL A 51 -7.63 18.69 -11.48
CA VAL A 51 -7.18 18.25 -12.80
C VAL A 51 -5.75 17.69 -12.76
N PHE A 52 -4.91 18.18 -11.84
CA PHE A 52 -3.53 17.72 -11.69
C PHE A 52 -3.40 16.40 -10.92
N PHE A 53 -4.46 15.91 -10.29
CA PHE A 53 -4.45 14.65 -9.55
C PHE A 53 -4.08 13.45 -10.42
N LEU A 54 -4.66 13.35 -11.63
CA LEU A 54 -4.40 12.23 -12.55
C LEU A 54 -2.95 12.21 -13.07
N PRO A 55 -2.38 13.33 -13.57
CA PRO A 55 -0.96 13.40 -13.89
C PRO A 55 -0.05 13.08 -12.70
N TRP A 56 -0.35 13.60 -11.51
CA TRP A 56 0.41 13.30 -10.29
C TRP A 56 0.37 11.80 -9.96
N LEU A 57 -0.80 11.18 -9.99
CA LEU A 57 -0.99 9.76 -9.71
C LEU A 57 -0.19 8.88 -10.69
N ALA A 58 -0.20 9.23 -11.97
CA ALA A 58 0.58 8.53 -12.99
C ALA A 58 2.09 8.68 -12.74
N ALA A 59 2.57 9.88 -12.44
CA ALA A 59 3.97 10.13 -12.12
C ALA A 59 4.41 9.40 -10.84
N TYR A 60 3.57 9.40 -9.81
CA TYR A 60 3.80 8.69 -8.55
C TYR A 60 3.84 7.17 -8.74
N TYR A 61 2.97 6.64 -9.61
CA TYR A 61 3.02 5.23 -10.00
C TYR A 61 4.33 4.87 -10.71
N LEU A 62 4.78 5.71 -11.65
CA LEU A 62 6.06 5.52 -12.35
C LEU A 62 7.26 5.59 -11.40
N PHE A 63 7.20 6.45 -10.38
CA PHE A 63 8.19 6.51 -9.31
C PHE A 63 8.34 5.17 -8.58
N TRP A 64 7.24 4.56 -8.12
CA TRP A 64 7.29 3.24 -7.46
C TRP A 64 7.77 2.13 -8.39
N CYS A 65 7.31 2.16 -9.64
CA CYS A 65 7.78 1.32 -10.72
C CYS A 65 9.31 1.37 -10.87
N PHE A 66 9.90 2.57 -10.81
CA PHE A 66 11.35 2.77 -10.86
C PHE A 66 12.03 2.28 -9.58
N PHE A 67 11.47 2.57 -8.40
CA PHE A 67 11.99 2.11 -7.11
C PHE A 67 12.16 0.58 -7.05
N PHE A 68 11.09 -0.17 -7.30
CA PHE A 68 11.16 -1.64 -7.22
C PHE A 68 12.08 -2.23 -8.29
N ARG A 69 12.12 -1.64 -9.50
CA ARG A 69 13.10 -2.08 -10.52
C ARG A 69 14.54 -1.78 -10.12
N PHE A 70 14.81 -0.63 -9.49
CA PHE A 70 16.10 -0.31 -8.92
C PHE A 70 16.50 -1.36 -7.87
N TYR A 71 15.58 -1.67 -6.94
CA TYR A 71 15.79 -2.68 -5.90
C TYR A 71 16.18 -4.04 -6.49
N PHE A 72 15.41 -4.56 -7.46
CA PHE A 72 15.70 -5.85 -8.13
C PHE A 72 16.78 -5.77 -9.22
N LYS A 73 17.54 -4.66 -9.30
CA LYS A 73 18.61 -4.44 -10.29
C LYS A 73 18.17 -4.66 -11.74
N ARG A 74 16.95 -4.23 -12.08
CA ARG A 74 16.37 -4.30 -13.43
C ARG A 74 16.54 -2.98 -14.18
N ARG A 75 16.59 -3.02 -15.51
CA ARG A 75 16.74 -1.82 -16.35
C ARG A 75 15.54 -0.87 -16.19
N PRO A 76 15.77 0.47 -16.17
CA PRO A 76 14.72 1.45 -16.04
C PRO A 76 13.80 1.47 -17.27
N TYR A 77 12.56 1.87 -17.04
CA TYR A 77 11.45 1.80 -18.00
C TYR A 77 11.72 2.52 -19.33
N LEU A 78 12.31 3.71 -19.29
CA LEU A 78 12.60 4.51 -20.48
C LEU A 78 13.57 3.83 -21.48
N ALA A 79 14.29 2.79 -21.05
CA ALA A 79 15.30 2.10 -21.85
C ALA A 79 14.84 0.74 -22.41
N THR A 80 13.58 0.33 -22.21
CA THR A 80 13.09 -0.99 -22.69
C THR A 80 11.70 -0.89 -23.32
N LEU A 81 11.58 -1.26 -24.60
CA LEU A 81 10.31 -1.38 -25.35
C LEU A 81 9.28 -2.35 -24.71
N LYS A 82 9.72 -3.17 -23.74
CA LYS A 82 8.89 -4.08 -22.92
C LYS A 82 8.10 -3.36 -21.81
N LEU A 83 8.01 -2.04 -21.87
CA LEU A 83 7.31 -1.20 -20.90
C LEU A 83 5.83 -1.60 -20.82
N PHE A 84 5.15 -1.69 -21.97
CA PHE A 84 3.73 -2.06 -22.01
C PHE A 84 3.46 -3.50 -21.57
N ASP A 85 4.36 -4.44 -21.89
CA ASP A 85 4.21 -5.86 -21.53
C ASP A 85 4.17 -6.10 -20.02
N THR A 86 4.85 -5.25 -19.25
CA THR A 86 4.93 -5.35 -17.77
C THR A 86 4.00 -4.34 -17.07
N LEU A 87 3.73 -3.21 -17.70
CA LEU A 87 2.85 -2.16 -17.18
C LEU A 87 1.37 -2.56 -17.26
N VAL A 88 0.93 -3.19 -18.36
CA VAL A 88 -0.49 -3.56 -18.52
C VAL A 88 -0.96 -4.58 -17.47
N PRO A 89 -0.25 -5.69 -17.20
CA PRO A 89 -0.70 -6.64 -16.19
C PRO A 89 -0.56 -6.08 -14.76
N SER A 90 0.45 -5.25 -14.49
CA SER A 90 0.63 -4.59 -13.20
C SER A 90 -0.48 -3.56 -12.91
N THR A 91 -0.82 -2.72 -13.89
CA THR A 91 -1.95 -1.77 -13.77
C THR A 91 -3.29 -2.49 -13.58
N LYS A 92 -3.51 -3.64 -14.24
CA LYS A 92 -4.73 -4.45 -14.03
C LYS A 92 -4.87 -4.93 -12.59
N ILE A 93 -3.77 -5.35 -11.97
CA ILE A 93 -3.78 -5.80 -10.57
C ILE A 93 -4.12 -4.63 -9.64
N LEU A 94 -3.53 -3.46 -9.87
CA LEU A 94 -3.84 -2.25 -9.10
C LEU A 94 -5.28 -1.77 -9.29
N ALA A 95 -5.78 -1.79 -10.52
CA ALA A 95 -7.17 -1.43 -10.81
C ALA A 95 -8.16 -2.37 -10.09
N LEU A 96 -7.86 -3.68 -10.05
CA LEU A 96 -8.67 -4.63 -9.30
C LEU A 96 -8.60 -4.37 -7.79
N THR A 97 -7.41 -4.12 -7.24
CA THR A 97 -7.26 -3.72 -5.83
C THR A 97 -8.06 -2.47 -5.52
N PHE A 98 -7.96 -1.44 -6.36
CA PHE A 98 -8.73 -0.20 -6.21
C PHE A 98 -10.22 -0.48 -6.19
N LEU A 99 -10.75 -1.23 -7.16
CA LEU A 99 -12.17 -1.61 -7.20
C LEU A 99 -12.63 -2.36 -5.95
N VAL A 100 -11.82 -3.28 -5.44
CA VAL A 100 -12.15 -4.03 -4.21
C VAL A 100 -12.15 -3.11 -3.00
N VAL A 101 -11.17 -2.22 -2.86
CA VAL A 101 -11.12 -1.23 -1.77
C VAL A 101 -12.30 -0.27 -1.86
N THR A 102 -12.62 0.25 -3.04
CA THR A 102 -13.82 1.09 -3.24
C THR A 102 -15.09 0.33 -2.87
N ALA A 103 -15.23 -0.93 -3.28
CA ALA A 103 -16.40 -1.74 -2.91
C ALA A 103 -16.50 -1.95 -1.39
N LEU A 104 -15.38 -2.14 -0.70
CA LEU A 104 -15.34 -2.25 0.77
C LEU A 104 -15.72 -0.93 1.45
N LEU A 105 -15.24 0.21 0.92
CA LEU A 105 -15.61 1.54 1.42
C LEU A 105 -17.09 1.86 1.21
N MET A 106 -17.69 1.36 0.15
CA MET A 106 -19.12 1.54 -0.15
C MET A 106 -20.02 0.55 0.62
N LEU A 107 -19.45 -0.45 1.29
CA LEU A 107 -20.18 -1.49 2.01
C LEU A 107 -21.20 -0.94 3.03
N PRO A 108 -20.88 0.10 3.83
CA PRO A 108 -21.85 0.73 4.73
C PRO A 108 -23.05 1.37 4.01
N LEU A 109 -22.97 1.66 2.71
CA LEU A 109 -24.09 2.23 1.95
C LEU A 109 -25.04 1.18 1.39
N ILE A 110 -24.69 -0.11 1.46
CA ILE A 110 -25.47 -1.22 0.89
C ILE A 110 -26.70 -1.62 1.74
N PRO A 111 -26.67 -1.63 3.10
CA PRO A 111 -27.80 -2.08 3.92
C PRO A 111 -29.19 -1.50 3.57
N PRO A 112 -29.34 -0.20 3.26
CA PRO A 112 -30.63 0.37 2.82
C PRO A 112 -31.23 -0.27 1.56
N PHE A 113 -30.41 -0.88 0.69
CA PHE A 113 -30.86 -1.48 -0.57
C PHE A 113 -31.43 -2.90 -0.40
N PHE A 114 -31.35 -3.51 0.80
CA PHE A 114 -31.89 -4.86 1.06
C PHE A 114 -33.38 -4.89 1.41
N GLY A 115 -34.15 -3.86 1.06
CA GLY A 115 -35.61 -3.84 1.24
C GLY A 115 -36.06 -3.67 2.70
N VAL A 116 -35.18 -3.19 3.57
CA VAL A 116 -35.53 -2.78 4.92
C VAL A 116 -36.36 -1.48 4.80
N GLY A 117 -37.52 -1.41 5.43
CA GLY A 117 -38.52 -0.34 5.19
C GLY A 117 -37.95 1.10 5.21
N SER A 118 -38.59 2.02 4.48
CA SER A 118 -38.12 3.39 4.23
C SER A 118 -37.73 4.16 5.51
N GLU A 119 -38.46 3.93 6.62
CA GLU A 119 -38.19 4.55 7.91
C GLU A 119 -36.86 4.07 8.54
N TRP A 120 -36.50 2.80 8.35
CA TRP A 120 -35.21 2.27 8.81
C TRP A 120 -34.07 2.79 7.96
N ALA A 121 -34.25 2.85 6.63
CA ALA A 121 -33.26 3.40 5.71
C ALA A 121 -32.94 4.87 6.00
N GLU A 122 -33.96 5.68 6.33
CA GLU A 122 -33.81 7.07 6.73
C GLU A 122 -33.07 7.20 8.08
N LYS A 123 -33.46 6.42 9.09
CA LYS A 123 -32.75 6.37 10.37
C LYS A 123 -31.29 5.93 10.22
N TYR A 124 -31.04 4.96 9.35
CA TYR A 124 -29.69 4.49 9.05
C TYR A 124 -28.87 5.51 8.26
N GLY A 125 -29.48 6.27 7.35
CA GLY A 125 -28.84 7.37 6.63
C GLY A 125 -28.43 8.51 7.58
N ILE A 126 -29.33 8.91 8.49
CA ILE A 126 -29.02 9.90 9.54
C ILE A 126 -27.93 9.39 10.48
N TYR A 127 -27.99 8.09 10.84
CA TYR A 127 -26.93 7.44 11.61
C TYR A 127 -25.58 7.52 10.87
N LEU A 128 -25.52 7.11 9.60
CA LEU A 128 -24.31 7.17 8.79
C LEU A 128 -23.75 8.59 8.69
N GLN A 129 -24.59 9.59 8.41
CA GLN A 129 -24.17 10.98 8.29
C GLN A 129 -23.55 11.48 9.62
N ARG A 130 -24.25 11.25 10.73
CA ARG A 130 -23.78 11.65 12.06
C ARG A 130 -22.52 10.91 12.51
N TYR A 131 -22.33 9.68 12.06
CA TYR A 131 -21.16 8.87 12.40
C TYR A 131 -19.95 9.11 11.48
N MET A 132 -20.16 9.45 10.21
CA MET A 132 -19.09 9.83 9.28
C MET A 132 -18.52 11.22 9.57
N GLU A 133 -19.31 12.11 10.17
CA GLU A 133 -18.87 13.48 10.45
C GLU A 133 -18.08 13.63 11.77
N ASP A 134 -18.20 12.72 12.76
CA ASP A 134 -17.73 13.05 14.13
C ASP A 134 -17.25 11.86 15.01
N SER A 135 -17.07 10.65 14.47
CA SER A 135 -16.74 9.49 15.31
C SER A 135 -15.33 8.94 15.10
N ARG A 136 -14.40 9.34 15.98
CA ARG A 136 -13.07 8.69 16.15
C ARG A 136 -13.16 7.16 16.26
N THR A 137 -14.29 6.63 16.74
CA THR A 137 -14.54 5.19 16.84
C THR A 137 -14.74 4.55 15.47
N VAL A 138 -15.43 5.22 14.54
CA VAL A 138 -15.63 4.72 13.17
C VAL A 138 -14.33 4.73 12.39
N ASP A 139 -13.50 5.77 12.55
CA ASP A 139 -12.16 5.80 11.97
C ASP A 139 -11.32 4.64 12.49
N GLY A 140 -11.32 4.42 13.81
CA GLY A 140 -10.62 3.30 14.43
C GLY A 140 -11.10 1.93 13.94
N ILE A 141 -12.43 1.72 13.84
CA ILE A 141 -13.00 0.48 13.29
C ILE A 141 -12.61 0.29 11.82
N THR A 142 -12.64 1.36 11.03
CA THR A 142 -12.27 1.34 9.60
C THR A 142 -10.82 0.94 9.43
N VAL A 143 -9.91 1.54 10.21
CA VAL A 143 -8.48 1.19 10.22
C VAL A 143 -8.28 -0.28 10.59
N VAL A 144 -9.01 -0.79 11.60
CA VAL A 144 -8.93 -2.22 11.98
C VAL A 144 -9.40 -3.13 10.85
N ILE A 145 -10.54 -2.83 10.22
CA ILE A 145 -11.06 -3.61 9.09
C ILE A 145 -10.08 -3.58 7.91
N MET A 146 -9.54 -2.41 7.57
CA MET A 146 -8.54 -2.27 6.51
C MET A 146 -7.27 -3.05 6.83
N THR A 147 -6.81 -3.03 8.08
CA THR A 147 -5.64 -3.80 8.52
C THR A 147 -5.86 -5.30 8.42
N LEU A 148 -7.03 -5.80 8.81
CA LEU A 148 -7.37 -7.22 8.72
C LEU A 148 -7.55 -7.66 7.26
N THR A 149 -8.06 -6.78 6.39
CA THR A 149 -8.26 -7.09 4.98
C THR A 149 -7.01 -6.85 4.12
N ALA A 150 -6.04 -6.06 4.60
CA ALA A 150 -4.79 -5.70 3.91
C ALA A 150 -4.01 -6.89 3.32
N PRO A 151 -3.90 -8.06 3.98
CA PRO A 151 -3.26 -9.23 3.38
C PRO A 151 -3.89 -9.65 2.04
N PHE A 152 -5.21 -9.48 1.90
CA PHE A 152 -5.96 -9.89 0.72
C PHE A 152 -6.03 -8.79 -0.34
N VAL A 153 -6.27 -7.54 0.08
CA VAL A 153 -6.52 -6.43 -0.83
C VAL A 153 -5.24 -5.69 -1.22
N PHE A 154 -4.20 -5.73 -0.39
CA PHE A 154 -2.95 -5.00 -0.60
C PHE A 154 -1.74 -5.93 -0.74
N TYR A 155 -1.32 -6.65 0.32
CA TYR A 155 -0.04 -7.39 0.31
C TYR A 155 0.06 -8.43 -0.82
N ARG A 156 -0.92 -9.31 -0.97
CA ARG A 156 -0.88 -10.36 -2.00
C ARG A 156 -1.00 -9.79 -3.42
N PRO A 157 -1.89 -8.81 -3.68
CA PRO A 157 -1.85 -8.05 -4.93
C PRO A 157 -0.51 -7.37 -5.18
N MET A 158 0.12 -6.78 -4.17
CA MET A 158 1.46 -6.18 -4.29
C MET A 158 2.51 -7.22 -4.71
N MET A 159 2.48 -8.44 -4.19
CA MET A 159 3.40 -9.50 -4.65
C MET A 159 3.18 -9.86 -6.13
N ALA A 160 1.92 -9.94 -6.56
CA ALA A 160 1.60 -10.18 -7.97
C ALA A 160 2.02 -9.00 -8.87
N TRP A 161 1.84 -7.78 -8.37
CA TRP A 161 2.24 -6.53 -9.03
C TRP A 161 3.76 -6.46 -9.19
N ILE A 162 4.54 -6.69 -8.12
CA ILE A 162 6.00 -6.78 -8.15
C ILE A 162 6.46 -7.83 -9.17
N SER A 163 5.83 -9.02 -9.16
CA SER A 163 6.15 -10.09 -10.10
C SER A 163 5.97 -9.66 -11.56
N SER A 164 4.85 -9.01 -11.89
CA SER A 164 4.60 -8.45 -13.22
C SER A 164 5.61 -7.36 -13.57
N LEU A 165 5.91 -6.47 -12.62
CA LEU A 165 6.82 -5.34 -12.78
C LEU A 165 8.25 -5.77 -13.18
N ILE A 166 8.73 -6.87 -12.60
CA ILE A 166 10.06 -7.43 -12.92
C ILE A 166 10.06 -8.35 -14.16
N GLY A 167 8.93 -8.49 -14.85
CA GLY A 167 8.81 -9.27 -16.07
C GLY A 167 8.56 -10.77 -15.88
N ARG A 168 8.06 -11.19 -14.71
CA ARG A 168 7.61 -12.57 -14.45
C ARG A 168 6.09 -12.66 -14.62
N SER A 169 5.55 -13.88 -14.73
CA SER A 169 4.11 -14.13 -14.82
C SER A 169 3.41 -13.88 -13.48
N GLY A 170 3.26 -12.60 -13.14
CA GLY A 170 2.54 -12.16 -11.95
C GLY A 170 1.08 -12.53 -12.03
N SER A 171 0.64 -13.46 -11.18
CA SER A 171 -0.77 -13.79 -11.02
C SER A 171 -1.17 -13.78 -9.55
N LEU A 172 -2.36 -13.27 -9.27
CA LEU A 172 -2.93 -13.28 -7.92
C LEU A 172 -3.03 -14.71 -7.38
N LYS A 173 -3.41 -15.67 -8.21
CA LYS A 173 -3.47 -17.09 -7.83
C LYS A 173 -2.13 -17.61 -7.33
N SER A 174 -1.03 -17.32 -8.04
CA SER A 174 0.32 -17.71 -7.63
C SER A 174 0.72 -17.01 -6.32
N ALA A 175 0.44 -15.71 -6.19
CA ALA A 175 0.76 -14.97 -4.98
C ALA A 175 0.03 -15.51 -3.74
N PHE A 176 -1.26 -15.86 -3.87
CA PHE A 176 -2.04 -16.48 -2.80
C PHE A 176 -1.53 -17.87 -2.44
N ALA A 177 -1.11 -18.66 -3.44
CA ALA A 177 -0.58 -20.01 -3.21
C ALA A 177 0.77 -19.97 -2.48
N ARG A 178 1.70 -19.11 -2.93
CA ARG A 178 3.07 -19.01 -2.37
C ARG A 178 3.12 -18.41 -0.98
N THR A 179 2.17 -17.53 -0.64
CA THR A 179 2.10 -16.86 0.67
C THR A 179 1.09 -17.51 1.62
N LYS A 180 0.57 -18.69 1.27
CA LYS A 180 -0.40 -19.43 2.11
C LYS A 180 0.15 -19.63 3.52
N GLY A 181 -0.71 -19.53 4.53
CA GLY A 181 -0.34 -19.72 5.94
C GLY A 181 0.29 -18.49 6.63
N ASN A 182 0.51 -17.38 5.92
CA ASN A 182 1.18 -16.18 6.46
C ASN A 182 0.24 -15.01 6.75
N TYR A 183 -1.08 -15.24 6.81
CA TYR A 183 -2.08 -14.18 7.00
C TYR A 183 -1.75 -13.27 8.19
N TRP A 184 -1.61 -13.83 9.40
CA TRP A 184 -1.35 -13.05 10.60
C TRP A 184 -0.01 -12.32 10.59
N ARG A 185 1.00 -12.85 9.88
CA ARG A 185 2.30 -12.18 9.75
C ARG A 185 2.21 -10.96 8.84
N MET A 186 1.44 -11.07 7.75
CA MET A 186 1.12 -9.92 6.88
C MET A 186 0.26 -8.89 7.60
N THR A 187 -0.77 -9.33 8.35
CA THR A 187 -1.59 -8.44 9.18
C THR A 187 -0.75 -7.72 10.22
N PHE A 188 0.19 -8.43 10.86
CA PHE A 188 1.11 -7.82 11.84
C PHE A 188 1.98 -6.74 11.18
N LEU A 189 2.55 -7.00 10.00
CA LEU A 189 3.31 -5.98 9.27
C LEU A 189 2.41 -4.78 8.94
N ALA A 190 1.20 -5.02 8.44
CA ALA A 190 0.25 -3.95 8.13
C ALA A 190 -0.03 -3.08 9.36
N ALA A 191 -0.39 -3.72 10.48
CA ALA A 191 -0.66 -3.05 11.75
C ALA A 191 0.56 -2.28 12.28
N LEU A 192 1.75 -2.86 12.16
CA LEU A 192 2.99 -2.21 12.61
C LEU A 192 3.24 -0.91 11.85
N PHE A 193 3.16 -0.94 10.52
CA PHE A 193 3.36 0.27 9.73
C PHE A 193 2.26 1.30 9.93
N GLU A 194 1.01 0.86 10.00
CA GLU A 194 -0.14 1.72 10.29
C GLU A 194 0.03 2.46 11.62
N LEU A 195 0.43 1.74 12.69
CA LEU A 195 0.68 2.33 14.00
C LEU A 195 1.83 3.33 13.99
N LEU A 196 2.87 3.09 13.20
CA LEU A 196 3.98 4.04 13.05
C LEU A 196 3.50 5.32 12.35
N PHE A 197 2.70 5.22 11.29
CA PHE A 197 2.12 6.40 10.62
C PHE A 197 1.14 7.16 11.51
N ALA A 198 0.24 6.45 12.21
CA ALA A 198 -0.66 7.06 13.18
C ALA A 198 0.12 7.79 14.29
N GLY A 199 1.24 7.22 14.74
CA GLY A 199 2.14 7.87 15.69
C GLY A 199 2.80 9.14 15.15
N LEU A 200 3.23 9.14 13.88
CA LEU A 200 3.78 10.34 13.22
C LEU A 200 2.72 11.44 13.08
N GLU A 201 1.49 11.07 12.72
CA GLU A 201 0.40 12.04 12.60
C GLU A 201 0.01 12.65 13.95
N ALA A 202 -0.20 11.80 14.96
CA ALA A 202 -0.48 12.26 16.32
C ALA A 202 0.66 13.12 16.89
N GLY A 203 1.91 12.74 16.62
CA GLY A 203 3.09 13.53 16.99
C GLY A 203 3.14 14.88 16.30
N GLY A 204 2.82 14.94 15.00
CA GLY A 204 2.78 16.18 14.23
C GLY A 204 1.70 17.15 14.74
N GLN A 205 0.53 16.61 15.07
CA GLN A 205 -0.55 17.37 15.72
C GLN A 205 -0.13 17.88 17.11
N ALA A 206 0.47 17.04 17.94
CA ALA A 206 0.92 17.41 19.29
C ALA A 206 2.02 18.49 19.30
N LEU A 207 2.89 18.50 18.27
CA LEU A 207 3.95 19.49 18.10
C LEU A 207 3.47 20.76 17.37
N GLY A 208 2.21 20.83 16.93
CA GLY A 208 1.67 21.97 16.19
C GLY A 208 2.24 22.15 14.78
N ILE A 209 2.88 21.11 14.23
CA ILE A 209 3.48 21.12 12.88
C ILE A 209 2.59 20.41 11.84
N GLY A 210 1.39 19.97 12.25
CA GLY A 210 0.40 19.37 11.35
C GLY A 210 0.93 18.12 10.64
N SER A 211 0.73 18.06 9.31
CA SER A 211 1.13 16.93 8.46
C SER A 211 2.64 16.86 8.19
N TRP A 212 3.42 17.90 8.52
CA TRP A 212 4.84 17.96 8.17
C TRP A 212 5.67 16.83 8.79
N LEU A 213 5.32 16.37 9.99
CA LEU A 213 6.00 15.23 10.60
C LEU A 213 5.78 13.95 9.78
N SER A 214 4.54 13.71 9.36
CA SER A 214 4.18 12.59 8.48
C SER A 214 4.81 12.72 7.10
N ILE A 215 4.99 13.93 6.57
CA ILE A 215 5.66 14.15 5.28
C ILE A 215 7.17 13.86 5.39
N VAL A 216 7.87 14.46 6.36
CA VAL A 216 9.33 14.39 6.46
C VAL A 216 9.80 13.06 7.02
N ALA A 217 9.22 12.61 8.15
CA ALA A 217 9.61 11.35 8.78
C ALA A 217 8.85 10.15 8.20
N GLY A 218 7.65 10.35 7.68
CA GLY A 218 6.91 9.29 7.03
C GLY A 218 7.50 8.90 5.68
N SER A 219 8.08 9.83 4.91
CA SER A 219 8.71 9.50 3.63
C SER A 219 9.79 8.40 3.72
N PRO A 220 10.85 8.51 4.56
CA PRO A 220 11.83 7.44 4.71
C PRO A 220 11.20 6.16 5.29
N LEU A 221 10.16 6.27 6.11
CA LEU A 221 9.40 5.11 6.61
C LEU A 221 8.65 4.38 5.48
N VAL A 222 8.02 5.10 4.55
CA VAL A 222 7.38 4.51 3.36
C VAL A 222 8.43 3.81 2.48
N ILE A 223 9.61 4.42 2.30
CA ILE A 223 10.70 3.77 1.56
C ILE A 223 11.10 2.46 2.24
N TYR A 224 11.32 2.48 3.56
CA TYR A 224 11.64 1.26 4.32
C TYR A 224 10.54 0.21 4.20
N PHE A 225 9.27 0.60 4.27
CA PHE A 225 8.17 -0.34 4.09
C PHE A 225 8.18 -0.98 2.69
N ASN A 226 8.46 -0.21 1.64
CA ASN A 226 8.56 -0.77 0.29
C ASN A 226 9.76 -1.70 0.13
N VAL A 227 10.89 -1.45 0.82
CA VAL A 227 11.98 -2.43 0.92
C VAL A 227 11.51 -3.71 1.60
N VAL A 228 10.77 -3.62 2.71
CA VAL A 228 10.17 -4.78 3.40
C VAL A 228 9.25 -5.58 2.47
N LEU A 229 8.44 -4.91 1.64
CA LEU A 229 7.62 -5.59 0.63
C LEU A 229 8.47 -6.28 -0.43
N ALA A 230 9.58 -5.67 -0.85
CA ALA A 230 10.49 -6.24 -1.83
C ALA A 230 11.25 -7.47 -1.28
N GLU A 231 11.79 -7.40 -0.05
CA GLU A 231 12.39 -8.55 0.65
C GLU A 231 11.37 -9.68 0.86
N THR A 232 10.12 -9.34 1.19
CA THR A 232 9.03 -10.33 1.28
C THR A 232 8.82 -11.04 -0.05
N TYR A 233 8.86 -10.30 -1.16
CA TYR A 233 8.77 -10.89 -2.48
C TYR A 233 9.96 -11.82 -2.76
N ASP A 234 11.18 -11.39 -2.47
CA ASP A 234 12.38 -12.22 -2.70
C ASP A 234 12.33 -13.53 -1.92
N TYR A 235 11.95 -13.46 -0.65
CA TYR A 235 11.75 -14.63 0.20
C TYR A 235 10.75 -15.62 -0.41
N PHE A 236 9.57 -15.18 -0.84
CA PHE A 236 8.54 -16.13 -1.34
C PHE A 236 8.71 -16.55 -2.81
N PHE A 237 9.42 -15.77 -3.62
CA PHE A 237 9.40 -15.93 -5.07
C PHE A 237 10.76 -16.15 -5.72
N LEU A 238 11.87 -15.67 -5.13
CA LEU A 238 13.21 -15.79 -5.72
C LEU A 238 14.10 -16.82 -5.03
N GLU A 239 14.05 -16.95 -3.70
CA GLU A 239 14.88 -17.92 -2.96
C GLU A 239 14.63 -19.41 -3.31
N ILE A 240 13.56 -19.72 -4.04
CA ILE A 240 13.18 -21.10 -4.40
C ILE A 240 13.81 -21.53 -5.74
N GLU A 241 14.44 -20.62 -6.48
CA GLU A 241 15.12 -20.90 -7.76
C GLU A 241 16.66 -21.00 -7.64
N GLY A 242 17.19 -21.01 -6.41
CA GLY A 242 18.62 -21.20 -6.10
C GLY A 242 18.96 -22.64 -5.78
#